data_AF-A0A7J4M7W1-F1
#
_entry.id   AF-A0A7J4M7W1-F1
#
_cell.length_a   1.000
_cell.length_b   1.000
_cell.length_c   1.000
_cell.angle_alpha   90.00
_cell.angle_beta   90.00
_cell.angle_gamma   90.00
#
_symmetry.space_group_name_H-M   'P 1'
#
loop_
_entity.id
_entity.type
_entity.pdbx_description
1 polymer ?
#
loop_
_entity_poly.entity_id
_entity_poly.type
_entity_poly.pdbx_seq_one_letter_code
_entity_poly.pdbx_strand_id
1 'polypeptide(L)'
;YVMGPLAAIAAGYAANRIFKSLANAVGANADWSNGLQGIGTGIGVGATLGFGFPTLMGTIGGWLGTTAFLASTGIGIVVGVVVTLFTSSTTEQGTVVYYCNQWQPITGGKNCELCNNKEVPCSEYQCKSLGQACNFVQSDPENKGEPFCYWENPDDIDAPIIKPNSDVLTVGYTYSDPEAVSPPDKGVKINTNKGDGCLSPFSKVTFGVTINEAAKCKIGFDKQTSYDNMGIFMGGTDFPRFNHTQTLMIPEINQTVGKDNFVSVSVRCQDLNGNSNPSNFVFEMCVQKGPDTTAPIIYETSIVNGAKVPFGVANANVNFYVNEPANCRWSFADRDYDKMENNMTCATEGSQMNLRLSYTCSANLTGIKTAEKTSYYVKCQDLSPQNNTNKDYYLKPEGYTLQGSRALVITEASPNATTIYDSTSPASVTFNAKTLGGTQDGKAMCFYREVGSTGLYTQFDNSDYSSNTHSTIVPFENGEHSYSIKCNDRGGNSDTQIINFNVSIDNKEPLIARAYYEDNQLKIITNEKAECVYSTSIDTACKYNFEDGVSITSYDQINHLAEWNTDEDLYIKCQDVYGNQPAKPNECSIILRAQNRNNL
;
A
#
# COMPACT_ATOMS: atom_id res chain seq x y z
N TYR A 1 5.37 12.49 -5.68
CA TYR A 1 6.47 13.24 -6.32
C TYR A 1 6.96 12.66 -7.67
N VAL A 2 6.27 11.69 -8.30
CA VAL A 2 6.76 11.06 -9.56
C VAL A 2 5.85 11.35 -10.78
N MET A 3 4.74 12.07 -10.62
CA MET A 3 3.77 12.28 -11.72
C MET A 3 4.14 13.38 -12.73
N GLY A 4 4.94 14.38 -12.33
CA GLY A 4 5.37 15.47 -13.21
C GLY A 4 6.26 15.05 -14.40
N PRO A 5 7.31 14.22 -14.22
CA PRO A 5 8.25 13.92 -15.30
C PRO A 5 7.69 12.97 -16.38
N LEU A 6 6.76 12.07 -16.05
CA LEU A 6 6.21 11.11 -17.03
C LEU A 6 5.22 11.77 -18.01
N ALA A 7 4.42 12.73 -17.53
CA ALA A 7 3.52 13.51 -18.39
C ALA A 7 4.29 14.38 -19.41
N ALA A 8 5.45 14.92 -19.01
CA ALA A 8 6.33 15.68 -19.89
C ALA A 8 6.98 14.81 -20.99
N ILE A 9 7.32 13.55 -20.68
CA ILE A 9 7.88 12.59 -21.64
C ILE A 9 6.83 12.20 -22.69
N ALA A 10 5.58 11.96 -22.29
CA ALA A 10 4.49 11.63 -23.20
C ALA A 10 4.15 12.79 -24.17
N ALA A 11 4.12 14.03 -23.65
CA ALA A 11 3.93 15.23 -24.47
C ALA A 11 5.09 15.44 -25.46
N GLY A 12 6.33 15.19 -25.04
CA GLY A 12 7.51 15.24 -25.92
C GLY A 12 7.48 14.19 -27.04
N TYR A 13 6.99 12.99 -26.75
CA TYR A 13 6.87 11.92 -27.75
C TYR A 13 5.80 12.22 -28.82
N ALA A 14 4.67 12.78 -28.40
CA ALA A 14 3.61 13.22 -29.31
C ALA A 14 4.09 14.38 -30.22
N ALA A 15 4.76 15.39 -29.65
CA ALA A 15 5.31 16.51 -30.41
C ALA A 15 6.34 16.07 -31.46
N ASN A 16 7.22 15.12 -31.10
CA ASN A 16 8.25 14.59 -32.02
C ASN A 16 7.64 13.77 -33.17
N ARG A 17 6.56 13.01 -32.93
CA ARG A 17 5.83 12.29 -33.99
C ARG A 17 5.16 13.26 -34.97
N ILE A 18 4.55 14.34 -34.47
CA ILE A 18 3.90 15.36 -35.29
C ILE A 18 4.92 16.12 -36.14
N PHE A 19 6.09 16.47 -35.57
CA PHE A 19 7.16 17.12 -36.33
C PHE A 19 7.74 16.24 -37.44
N LYS A 20 7.93 14.94 -37.17
CA LYS A 20 8.39 13.98 -38.20
C LYS A 20 7.37 13.77 -39.31
N SER A 21 6.07 13.76 -39.00
CA SER A 21 5.05 13.63 -40.04
C SER A 21 4.95 14.88 -40.91
N LEU A 22 5.12 16.08 -40.33
CA LEU A 22 5.18 17.34 -41.07
C LEU A 22 6.42 17.41 -41.99
N ALA A 23 7.60 17.04 -41.49
CA ALA A 23 8.83 17.05 -42.30
C ALA A 23 8.72 16.14 -43.54
N ASN A 24 8.10 14.97 -43.38
CA ASN A 24 7.85 14.03 -44.47
C ASN A 24 6.77 14.54 -45.45
N ALA A 25 5.75 15.25 -44.98
CA ALA A 25 4.66 15.75 -45.84
C ALA A 25 5.08 16.93 -46.73
N VAL A 26 6.14 17.67 -46.35
CA VAL A 26 6.65 18.81 -47.14
C VAL A 26 7.96 18.46 -47.89
N GLY A 27 8.37 17.19 -47.89
CA GLY A 27 9.50 16.70 -48.69
C GLY A 27 10.87 17.26 -48.29
N ALA A 28 11.04 17.71 -47.05
CA ALA A 28 12.28 18.30 -46.58
C ALA A 28 13.26 17.22 -46.07
N ASN A 29 14.42 17.09 -46.70
CA ASN A 29 15.53 16.29 -46.16
C ASN A 29 16.31 17.09 -45.11
N ALA A 30 16.82 16.34 -44.12
CA ALA A 30 17.35 16.80 -42.84
C ALA A 30 18.41 17.91 -42.92
N ASP A 31 18.14 19.05 -42.26
CA ASP A 31 19.09 19.83 -41.45
C ASP A 31 18.35 21.01 -40.76
N TRP A 32 17.60 20.72 -39.70
CA TRP A 32 16.92 21.73 -38.86
C TRP A 32 17.29 21.59 -37.37
N SER A 33 18.53 21.17 -37.10
CA SER A 33 19.07 20.93 -35.75
C SER A 33 19.21 22.18 -34.88
N ASN A 34 19.08 23.39 -35.43
CA ASN A 34 19.27 24.64 -34.68
C ASN A 34 17.97 25.26 -34.11
N GLY A 35 16.79 24.72 -34.44
CA GLY A 35 15.51 25.15 -33.83
C GLY A 35 15.20 24.50 -32.48
N LEU A 36 15.87 23.38 -32.16
CA LEU A 36 15.60 22.59 -30.95
C LEU A 36 16.20 23.18 -29.66
N GLN A 37 17.19 24.08 -29.76
CA GLN A 37 17.80 24.68 -28.56
C GLN A 37 16.92 25.77 -27.89
N GLY A 38 15.89 26.26 -28.57
CA GLY A 38 14.97 27.26 -28.00
C GLY A 38 13.81 26.70 -27.16
N ILE A 39 13.56 25.38 -27.22
CA ILE A 39 12.44 24.75 -26.51
C ILE A 39 12.90 24.07 -25.20
N GLY A 40 14.21 23.82 -25.06
CA GLY A 40 14.78 23.10 -23.91
C GLY A 40 14.87 23.89 -22.59
N THR A 41 14.74 25.22 -22.60
CA THR A 41 14.92 26.05 -21.39
C THR A 41 13.62 26.64 -20.84
N GLY A 42 12.45 26.28 -21.39
CA GLY A 42 11.16 26.91 -21.07
C GLY A 42 10.05 25.98 -20.60
N ILE A 43 10.35 24.79 -20.07
CA ILE A 43 9.33 23.87 -19.51
C ILE A 43 9.53 23.76 -18.00
N GLY A 44 9.23 24.84 -17.31
CA GLY A 44 9.12 24.90 -15.86
C GLY A 44 8.03 25.90 -15.51
N VAL A 45 6.96 25.41 -14.88
CA VAL A 45 5.82 26.16 -14.33
C VAL A 45 4.80 26.64 -15.36
N GLY A 46 3.54 26.24 -15.15
CA GLY A 46 2.40 26.58 -16.00
C GLY A 46 2.16 28.09 -16.06
N ALA A 47 2.48 28.68 -17.20
CA ALA A 47 1.85 29.87 -17.78
C ALA A 47 2.59 30.21 -19.08
N THR A 48 2.18 29.67 -20.24
CA THR A 48 2.36 30.30 -21.57
C THR A 48 1.79 29.42 -22.69
N LEU A 49 0.47 29.44 -22.90
CA LEU A 49 -0.11 29.17 -24.23
C LEU A 49 -0.29 30.48 -25.04
N GLY A 50 0.40 31.56 -24.65
CA GLY A 50 0.18 32.90 -25.22
C GLY A 50 1.38 33.56 -25.91
N PHE A 51 2.60 33.01 -25.86
CA PHE A 51 3.80 33.74 -26.31
C PHE A 51 4.72 33.02 -27.31
N GLY A 52 4.37 31.81 -27.79
CA GLY A 52 5.15 31.09 -28.81
C GLY A 52 4.74 31.36 -30.27
N PHE A 53 3.64 32.07 -30.50
CA PHE A 53 3.13 32.37 -31.83
C PHE A 53 3.80 33.58 -32.53
N PRO A 54 4.22 34.65 -31.81
CA PRO A 54 4.88 35.80 -32.43
C PRO A 54 6.30 35.50 -32.93
N THR A 55 7.04 34.61 -32.27
CA THR A 55 8.42 34.26 -32.64
C THR A 55 8.50 33.42 -33.92
N LEU A 56 7.50 32.55 -34.17
CA LEU A 56 7.35 31.82 -35.42
C LEU A 56 6.97 32.74 -36.60
N MET A 57 6.15 33.77 -36.34
CA MET A 57 5.79 34.76 -37.36
C MET A 57 6.93 35.75 -37.67
N GLY A 58 7.77 36.07 -36.70
CA GLY A 58 8.93 36.95 -36.88
C GLY A 58 10.04 36.34 -37.74
N THR A 59 10.26 35.02 -37.65
CA THR A 59 11.27 34.33 -38.47
C THR A 59 10.82 34.12 -39.92
N ILE A 60 9.52 33.98 -40.17
CA ILE A 60 8.95 33.90 -41.53
C ILE A 60 8.90 35.29 -42.18
N GLY A 61 8.61 36.35 -41.41
CA GLY A 61 8.57 37.74 -41.90
C GLY A 61 9.95 38.35 -42.21
N GLY A 62 11.03 37.84 -41.62
CA GLY A 62 12.39 38.34 -41.85
C GLY A 62 13.09 37.81 -43.11
N TRP A 63 12.61 36.69 -43.68
CA TRP A 63 13.23 36.06 -44.86
C TRP A 63 12.58 36.42 -46.20
N LEU A 64 11.39 37.03 -46.18
CA LEU A 64 10.73 37.57 -47.37
C LEU A 64 10.77 39.09 -47.31
N GLY A 65 11.93 39.64 -47.65
CA GLY A 65 12.13 41.07 -47.80
C GLY A 65 11.08 41.67 -48.73
N THR A 66 10.29 42.59 -48.17
CA THR A 66 9.64 43.73 -48.81
C THR A 66 9.45 43.62 -50.34
N THR A 67 8.31 43.09 -50.80
CA THR A 67 7.53 43.66 -51.91
C THR A 67 6.24 42.87 -52.14
N ALA A 68 5.17 43.62 -52.47
CA ALA A 68 3.93 43.16 -53.09
C ALA A 68 2.94 42.32 -52.25
N PHE A 69 2.09 43.07 -51.53
CA PHE A 69 0.63 42.96 -51.67
C PHE A 69 0.24 42.29 -53.01
N LEU A 70 -0.15 41.01 -53.00
CA LEU A 70 -1.01 40.33 -54.01
C LEU A 70 -1.12 38.78 -53.80
N ALA A 71 -0.64 38.21 -52.68
CA ALA A 71 -0.80 36.78 -52.37
C ALA A 71 -1.71 36.48 -51.15
N SER A 72 -2.63 37.38 -50.82
CA SER A 72 -3.43 37.31 -49.57
C SER A 72 -4.67 36.42 -49.63
N THR A 73 -5.07 35.86 -50.78
CA THR A 73 -6.26 34.99 -50.89
C THR A 73 -5.93 33.50 -50.80
N GLY A 74 -4.77 33.04 -51.31
CA GLY A 74 -4.38 31.63 -51.24
C GLY A 74 -3.93 31.19 -49.84
N ILE A 75 -3.18 32.04 -49.14
CA ILE A 75 -2.63 31.74 -47.81
C ILE A 75 -3.73 31.78 -46.74
N GLY A 76 -4.70 32.69 -46.87
CA GLY A 76 -5.86 32.75 -45.95
C GLY A 76 -6.74 31.50 -46.00
N ILE A 77 -6.89 30.89 -47.18
CA ILE A 77 -7.64 29.63 -47.32
C ILE A 77 -6.87 28.46 -46.73
N VAL A 78 -5.55 28.36 -46.97
CA VAL A 78 -4.74 27.28 -46.41
C VAL A 78 -4.66 27.37 -44.89
N VAL A 79 -4.45 28.57 -44.33
CA VAL A 79 -4.47 28.79 -42.87
C VAL A 79 -5.87 28.52 -42.31
N GLY A 80 -6.93 28.93 -43.00
CA GLY A 80 -8.32 28.64 -42.61
C GLY A 80 -8.63 27.14 -42.58
N VAL A 81 -8.20 26.38 -43.60
CA VAL A 81 -8.37 24.92 -43.67
C VAL A 81 -7.56 24.22 -42.58
N VAL A 82 -6.32 24.66 -42.32
CA VAL A 82 -5.47 24.11 -41.27
C VAL A 82 -6.08 24.39 -39.88
N VAL A 83 -6.49 25.63 -39.60
CA VAL A 83 -7.16 25.97 -38.33
C VAL A 83 -8.47 25.22 -38.17
N THR A 84 -9.26 25.06 -39.25
CA THR A 84 -10.50 24.27 -39.20
C THR A 84 -10.22 22.80 -38.96
N LEU A 85 -9.22 22.19 -39.61
CA LEU A 85 -8.80 20.79 -39.37
C LEU A 85 -8.25 20.57 -37.95
N PHE A 86 -7.55 21.55 -37.37
CA PHE A 86 -7.05 21.49 -35.99
C PHE A 86 -8.16 21.73 -34.95
N THR A 87 -9.11 22.63 -35.21
CA THR A 87 -10.25 22.89 -34.32
C THR A 87 -11.38 21.88 -34.47
N SER A 88 -11.48 21.21 -35.62
CA SER A 88 -12.37 20.05 -35.85
C SER A 88 -11.72 18.73 -35.45
N SER A 89 -10.48 18.73 -34.93
CA SER A 89 -9.91 17.52 -34.34
C SER A 89 -10.71 17.19 -33.10
N THR A 90 -11.48 16.10 -33.19
CA THR A 90 -12.22 15.52 -32.07
C THR A 90 -11.25 15.33 -30.92
N THR A 91 -11.44 16.07 -29.84
CA THR A 91 -10.62 15.95 -28.64
C THR A 91 -10.93 14.58 -28.03
N GLU A 92 -10.09 13.59 -28.28
CA GLU A 92 -10.20 12.29 -27.62
C GLU A 92 -9.77 12.47 -26.15
N GLN A 93 -10.74 12.49 -25.24
CA GLN A 93 -10.48 12.45 -23.81
C GLN A 93 -10.14 11.00 -23.43
N GLY A 94 -8.85 10.71 -23.23
CA GLY A 94 -8.40 9.44 -22.66
C GLY A 94 -8.35 9.51 -21.14
N THR A 95 -9.10 8.66 -20.45
CA THR A 95 -9.00 8.52 -19.00
C THR A 95 -7.89 7.52 -18.67
N VAL A 96 -6.80 7.98 -18.05
CA VAL A 96 -5.74 7.10 -17.52
C VAL A 96 -6.11 6.73 -16.09
N VAL A 97 -6.33 5.43 -15.85
CA VAL A 97 -6.65 4.93 -14.51
C VAL A 97 -5.46 4.17 -13.94
N TYR A 98 -5.06 4.51 -12.71
CA TYR A 98 -3.96 3.86 -12.00
C TYR A 98 -4.49 2.82 -11.02
N TYR A 99 -3.86 1.66 -10.99
CA TYR A 99 -4.14 0.58 -10.05
C TYR A 99 -3.04 0.50 -8.99
N CYS A 100 -3.41 0.60 -7.71
CA CYS A 100 -2.55 0.14 -6.62
C CYS A 100 -2.87 -1.33 -6.34
N ASN A 101 -2.42 -2.21 -7.24
CA ASN A 101 -2.53 -3.65 -7.03
C ASN A 101 -1.45 -4.13 -6.04
N GLN A 102 -1.66 -5.33 -5.50
CA GLN A 102 -0.63 -5.98 -4.71
C GLN A 102 0.60 -6.24 -5.58
N TRP A 103 1.79 -6.19 -4.99
CA TRP A 103 2.98 -6.64 -5.68
C TRP A 103 2.79 -8.11 -6.08
N GLN A 104 3.06 -8.41 -7.35
CA GLN A 104 3.01 -9.78 -7.87
C GLN A 104 4.42 -10.20 -8.28
N PRO A 105 4.81 -11.46 -8.01
CA PRO A 105 6.06 -12.01 -8.53
C PRO A 105 6.00 -12.07 -10.07
N ILE A 106 7.15 -12.27 -10.70
CA ILE A 106 7.22 -12.44 -12.16
C ILE A 106 6.38 -13.64 -12.60
N THR A 107 5.79 -13.57 -13.78
CA THR A 107 5.06 -14.71 -14.38
C THR A 107 6.00 -15.90 -14.60
N GLY A 108 5.49 -17.12 -14.43
CA GLY A 108 6.23 -18.37 -14.53
C GLY A 108 7.02 -18.72 -13.27
N GLY A 109 7.92 -19.70 -13.41
CA GLY A 109 8.72 -20.24 -12.29
C GLY A 109 10.20 -20.44 -12.63
N LYS A 110 10.73 -19.78 -13.67
CA LYS A 110 12.11 -19.99 -14.15
C LYS A 110 13.20 -19.82 -13.07
N ASN A 111 12.90 -19.09 -12.01
CA ASN A 111 13.84 -18.75 -10.94
C ASN A 111 13.58 -19.48 -9.63
N CYS A 112 12.61 -20.40 -9.53
CA CYS A 112 12.21 -21.01 -8.26
C CYS A 112 13.39 -21.73 -7.58
N GLU A 113 14.17 -22.47 -8.36
CA GLU A 113 15.28 -23.29 -7.89
C GLU A 113 16.48 -22.45 -7.41
N LEU A 114 16.52 -21.14 -7.72
CA LEU A 114 17.52 -20.23 -7.16
C LEU A 114 17.41 -20.12 -5.64
N CYS A 115 16.25 -20.44 -5.07
CA CYS A 115 16.05 -20.44 -3.62
C CYS A 115 16.83 -21.58 -2.93
N ASN A 116 17.04 -22.70 -3.62
CA ASN A 116 17.61 -23.92 -3.03
C ASN A 116 19.14 -23.88 -2.93
N ASN A 117 19.79 -22.96 -3.63
CA ASN A 117 21.26 -22.88 -3.73
C ASN A 117 21.87 -21.85 -2.76
N LYS A 118 21.26 -21.63 -1.60
CA LYS A 118 21.68 -20.58 -0.63
C LYS A 118 22.16 -21.17 0.68
N GLU A 119 23.04 -20.43 1.37
CA GLU A 119 23.52 -20.77 2.71
C GLU A 119 22.40 -20.78 3.77
N VAL A 120 21.28 -20.08 3.48
CA VAL A 120 20.08 -20.05 4.31
C VAL A 120 19.00 -20.91 3.65
N PRO A 121 18.34 -21.83 4.40
CA PRO A 121 17.24 -22.63 3.88
C PRO A 121 16.14 -21.78 3.25
N CYS A 122 15.63 -22.24 2.10
CA CYS A 122 14.55 -21.54 1.41
C CYS A 122 13.30 -21.46 2.30
N SER A 123 12.75 -20.26 2.45
CA SER A 123 11.41 -20.05 3.04
C SER A 123 10.33 -19.99 1.97
N GLU A 124 9.09 -20.25 2.37
CA GLU A 124 7.92 -20.13 1.49
C GLU A 124 7.83 -18.74 0.85
N TYR A 125 8.05 -17.68 1.63
CA TYR A 125 8.01 -16.31 1.12
C TYR A 125 9.07 -16.06 0.05
N GLN A 126 10.32 -16.50 0.28
CA GLN A 126 11.39 -16.37 -0.71
C GLN A 126 11.04 -17.14 -1.99
N CYS A 127 10.55 -18.38 -1.86
CA CYS A 127 10.13 -19.20 -2.99
C CYS A 127 9.04 -18.51 -3.82
N LYS A 128 7.95 -18.08 -3.17
CA LYS A 128 6.82 -17.42 -3.83
C LYS A 128 7.19 -16.05 -4.40
N SER A 129 8.24 -15.40 -3.91
CA SER A 129 8.74 -14.14 -4.49
C SER A 129 9.48 -14.30 -5.82
N LEU A 130 9.96 -15.50 -6.16
CA LEU A 130 10.78 -15.75 -7.35
C LEU A 130 9.96 -15.97 -8.63
N GLY A 131 8.67 -16.32 -8.50
CA GLY A 131 7.80 -16.58 -9.63
C GLY A 131 6.38 -16.95 -9.19
N GLN A 132 5.39 -16.61 -10.02
CA GLN A 132 3.98 -16.94 -9.78
C GLN A 132 3.72 -18.44 -9.77
N ALA A 133 4.46 -19.21 -10.59
CA ALA A 133 4.36 -20.66 -10.65
C ALA A 133 5.34 -21.38 -9.70
N CYS A 134 5.98 -20.66 -8.76
CA CYS A 134 6.83 -21.30 -7.76
C CYS A 134 5.98 -21.98 -6.68
N ASN A 135 6.29 -23.22 -6.38
CA ASN A 135 5.69 -23.95 -5.27
C ASN A 135 6.73 -24.38 -4.23
N PHE A 136 6.29 -24.47 -2.98
CA PHE A 136 7.14 -24.68 -1.81
C PHE A 136 6.70 -25.92 -1.05
N VAL A 137 7.65 -26.80 -0.75
CA VAL A 137 7.44 -27.99 0.08
C VAL A 137 8.31 -27.84 1.32
N GLN A 138 7.69 -27.89 2.50
CA GLN A 138 8.40 -27.64 3.76
C GLN A 138 9.37 -28.77 4.17
N SER A 139 9.08 -29.99 3.75
CA SER A 139 9.94 -31.16 3.99
C SER A 139 9.69 -32.16 2.88
N ASP A 140 10.66 -32.31 1.99
CA ASP A 140 10.58 -33.25 0.88
C ASP A 140 11.42 -34.51 1.18
N PRO A 141 10.80 -35.71 1.24
CA PRO A 141 11.53 -36.98 1.43
C PRO A 141 12.63 -37.21 0.39
N GLU A 142 12.45 -36.74 -0.85
CA GLU A 142 13.45 -36.87 -1.93
C GLU A 142 14.64 -35.92 -1.71
N ASN A 143 14.41 -34.82 -0.99
CA ASN A 143 15.43 -33.87 -0.55
C ASN A 143 15.80 -34.05 0.94
N LYS A 144 15.78 -35.29 1.45
CA LYS A 144 16.24 -35.64 2.82
C LYS A 144 15.52 -34.88 3.95
N GLY A 145 14.29 -34.42 3.71
CA GLY A 145 13.50 -33.65 4.67
C GLY A 145 13.80 -32.16 4.71
N GLU A 146 14.60 -31.64 3.77
CA GLU A 146 14.85 -30.20 3.64
C GLU A 146 13.73 -29.48 2.87
N PRO A 147 13.51 -28.17 3.13
CA PRO A 147 12.55 -27.38 2.38
C PRO A 147 13.02 -27.17 0.93
N PHE A 148 12.09 -27.31 -0.01
CA PHE A 148 12.37 -27.31 -1.44
C PHE A 148 11.42 -26.38 -2.20
N CYS A 149 11.99 -25.52 -3.06
CA CYS A 149 11.25 -24.66 -3.98
C CYS A 149 11.43 -25.11 -5.42
N TYR A 150 10.34 -25.23 -6.18
CA TYR A 150 10.40 -25.69 -7.56
C TYR A 150 9.35 -24.98 -8.43
N TRP A 151 9.57 -25.01 -9.74
CA TRP A 151 8.57 -24.58 -10.71
C TRP A 151 7.46 -25.65 -10.84
N GLU A 152 6.25 -25.31 -10.41
CA GLU A 152 5.07 -26.14 -10.61
C GLU A 152 4.59 -26.10 -12.07
N ASN A 153 4.48 -27.27 -12.70
CA ASN A 153 4.05 -27.46 -14.09
C ASN A 153 4.80 -26.57 -15.12
N PRO A 154 6.14 -26.73 -15.27
CA PRO A 154 6.95 -25.90 -16.17
C PRO A 154 6.65 -26.12 -17.67
N ASP A 155 6.10 -27.29 -18.01
CA ASP A 155 5.79 -27.68 -19.39
C ASP A 155 4.35 -27.35 -19.80
N ASP A 156 3.62 -26.63 -18.95
CA ASP A 156 2.27 -26.20 -19.26
C ASP A 156 2.30 -25.05 -20.30
N ILE A 157 1.69 -25.36 -21.45
CA ILE A 157 1.57 -24.49 -22.62
C ILE A 157 0.11 -24.17 -22.94
N ASP A 158 -0.83 -24.76 -22.20
CA ASP A 158 -2.24 -24.67 -22.49
C ASP A 158 -2.81 -23.43 -21.80
N ALA A 159 -3.76 -22.77 -22.45
CA ALA A 159 -4.45 -21.65 -21.82
C ALA A 159 -5.60 -22.17 -20.93
N PRO A 160 -5.95 -21.44 -19.85
CA PRO A 160 -7.00 -21.82 -18.93
C PRO A 160 -8.37 -22.03 -19.60
N ILE A 161 -9.05 -23.12 -19.29
CA ILE A 161 -10.41 -23.39 -19.77
C ILE A 161 -11.43 -22.63 -18.93
N ILE A 162 -12.15 -21.70 -19.54
CA ILE A 162 -13.19 -20.88 -18.92
C ILE A 162 -14.55 -21.56 -19.04
N LYS A 163 -15.28 -21.67 -17.93
CA LYS A 163 -16.71 -22.04 -17.86
C LYS A 163 -17.52 -21.00 -17.08
N PRO A 164 -18.81 -20.79 -17.36
CA PRO A 164 -19.64 -19.89 -16.57
C PRO A 164 -19.90 -20.49 -15.18
N ASN A 165 -19.77 -19.68 -14.13
CA ASN A 165 -20.02 -20.10 -12.77
C ASN A 165 -21.49 -19.83 -12.39
N SER A 166 -22.28 -20.90 -12.30
CA SER A 166 -23.71 -20.84 -11.96
C SER A 166 -23.96 -20.59 -10.47
N ASP A 167 -23.02 -20.92 -9.59
CA ASP A 167 -23.19 -20.80 -8.13
C ASP A 167 -23.19 -19.34 -7.65
N VAL A 168 -22.56 -18.45 -8.43
CA VAL A 168 -22.45 -17.01 -8.11
C VAL A 168 -23.42 -16.15 -8.93
N LEU A 169 -24.18 -16.76 -9.84
CA LEU A 169 -25.16 -16.02 -10.65
C LEU A 169 -26.27 -15.49 -9.75
N THR A 170 -26.63 -14.23 -9.93
CA THR A 170 -27.70 -13.60 -9.15
C THR A 170 -29.01 -14.39 -9.25
N VAL A 171 -29.68 -14.60 -8.12
CA VAL A 171 -30.94 -15.36 -8.08
C VAL A 171 -31.98 -14.72 -8.99
N GLY A 172 -32.63 -15.55 -9.81
CA GLY A 172 -33.63 -15.11 -10.80
C GLY A 172 -33.08 -14.95 -12.22
N TYR A 173 -31.76 -15.11 -12.41
CA TYR A 173 -31.12 -15.17 -13.71
C TYR A 173 -30.64 -16.58 -14.06
N THR A 174 -30.45 -16.84 -15.36
CA THR A 174 -29.96 -18.12 -15.90
C THR A 174 -28.99 -17.89 -17.04
N TYR A 175 -27.97 -18.76 -17.18
CA TYR A 175 -27.14 -18.82 -18.38
C TYR A 175 -27.83 -19.64 -19.48
N SER A 176 -27.71 -19.21 -20.74
CA SER A 176 -28.24 -19.96 -21.89
C SER A 176 -27.59 -21.32 -22.12
N ASP A 177 -26.30 -21.45 -21.77
CA ASP A 177 -25.51 -22.70 -21.89
C ASP A 177 -24.54 -22.79 -20.69
N PRO A 178 -24.96 -23.35 -19.55
CA PRO A 178 -24.12 -23.48 -18.35
C PRO A 178 -22.86 -24.33 -18.55
N GLU A 179 -22.81 -25.15 -19.61
CA GLU A 179 -21.67 -26.03 -19.93
C GLU A 179 -20.78 -25.44 -21.03
N ALA A 180 -21.00 -24.16 -21.41
CA ALA A 180 -20.15 -23.48 -22.37
C ALA A 180 -18.69 -23.45 -21.89
N VAL A 181 -17.76 -23.87 -22.75
CA VAL A 181 -16.32 -23.84 -22.50
C VAL A 181 -15.61 -22.95 -23.52
N SER A 182 -14.56 -22.25 -23.09
CA SER A 182 -13.62 -21.54 -23.97
C SER A 182 -12.18 -21.85 -23.56
N PRO A 183 -11.23 -22.09 -24.50
CA PRO A 183 -11.35 -22.04 -25.98
C PRO A 183 -12.26 -23.14 -26.58
N PRO A 184 -12.82 -22.96 -27.81
CA PRO A 184 -12.69 -21.81 -28.73
C PRO A 184 -13.51 -20.57 -28.30
N ASP A 185 -13.62 -19.55 -29.15
CA ASP A 185 -14.50 -18.39 -28.95
C ASP A 185 -15.93 -18.87 -28.66
N LYS A 186 -16.38 -18.67 -27.41
CA LYS A 186 -17.71 -19.08 -26.95
C LYS A 186 -18.20 -18.09 -25.89
N GLY A 187 -19.42 -18.25 -25.44
CA GLY A 187 -20.03 -17.36 -24.46
C GLY A 187 -21.41 -17.84 -24.07
N VAL A 188 -22.05 -17.06 -23.20
CA VAL A 188 -23.39 -17.32 -22.69
C VAL A 188 -24.22 -16.06 -22.64
N LYS A 189 -25.53 -16.21 -22.80
CA LYS A 189 -26.49 -15.14 -22.50
C LYS A 189 -26.91 -15.23 -21.05
N ILE A 190 -26.98 -14.09 -20.37
CA ILE A 190 -27.62 -13.99 -19.06
C ILE A 190 -29.06 -13.53 -19.29
N ASN A 191 -30.02 -14.39 -18.96
CA ASN A 191 -31.45 -14.12 -19.11
C ASN A 191 -32.13 -14.01 -17.75
N THR A 192 -33.22 -13.27 -17.67
CA THR A 192 -34.12 -13.24 -16.50
C THR A 192 -35.39 -14.04 -16.78
N ASN A 193 -35.96 -14.66 -15.75
CA ASN A 193 -37.26 -15.33 -15.84
C ASN A 193 -38.45 -14.34 -15.79
N LYS A 194 -38.19 -13.03 -15.72
CA LYS A 194 -39.20 -11.97 -15.65
C LYS A 194 -39.36 -11.24 -16.99
N GLY A 195 -40.60 -10.88 -17.34
CA GLY A 195 -40.89 -10.01 -18.48
C GLY A 195 -40.49 -10.61 -19.83
N ASP A 196 -39.79 -9.81 -20.63
CA ASP A 196 -39.28 -10.12 -21.97
C ASP A 196 -37.94 -10.89 -21.98
N GLY A 197 -37.43 -11.28 -20.80
CA GLY A 197 -36.14 -11.95 -20.67
C GLY A 197 -34.94 -11.00 -20.61
N CYS A 198 -35.15 -9.69 -20.73
CA CYS A 198 -34.12 -8.67 -20.69
C CYS A 198 -33.94 -8.09 -19.28
N LEU A 199 -32.70 -7.71 -18.96
CA LEU A 199 -32.30 -7.11 -17.70
C LEU A 199 -32.81 -5.67 -17.63
N SER A 200 -33.29 -5.25 -16.46
CA SER A 200 -33.65 -3.86 -16.25
C SER A 200 -32.38 -2.99 -16.18
N PRO A 201 -32.35 -1.80 -16.80
CA PRO A 201 -31.29 -0.81 -16.62
C PRO A 201 -31.03 -0.54 -15.13
N PHE A 202 -29.77 -0.21 -14.80
CA PHE A 202 -29.27 0.14 -13.48
C PHE A 202 -29.45 -0.93 -12.38
N SER A 203 -29.89 -2.13 -12.77
CA SER A 203 -29.91 -3.30 -11.90
C SER A 203 -28.50 -3.86 -11.70
N LYS A 204 -28.30 -4.58 -10.60
CA LYS A 204 -27.04 -5.28 -10.32
C LYS A 204 -27.17 -6.74 -10.73
N VAL A 205 -26.19 -7.23 -11.48
CA VAL A 205 -26.04 -8.64 -11.81
C VAL A 205 -24.65 -9.10 -11.44
N THR A 206 -24.60 -10.06 -10.53
CA THR A 206 -23.41 -10.84 -10.20
C THR A 206 -23.37 -12.08 -11.11
N PHE A 207 -22.23 -12.30 -11.75
CA PHE A 207 -21.92 -13.45 -12.59
C PHE A 207 -20.46 -13.85 -12.38
N GLY A 208 -20.03 -14.98 -12.93
CA GLY A 208 -18.67 -15.45 -12.71
C GLY A 208 -18.21 -16.48 -13.72
N VAL A 209 -16.93 -16.80 -13.63
CA VAL A 209 -16.32 -17.91 -14.35
C VAL A 209 -15.61 -18.86 -13.39
N THR A 210 -15.60 -20.14 -13.75
CA THR A 210 -14.75 -21.17 -13.15
C THR A 210 -13.69 -21.58 -14.16
N ILE A 211 -12.50 -21.86 -13.68
CA ILE A 211 -11.33 -22.20 -14.49
C ILE A 211 -10.79 -23.54 -14.01
N ASN A 212 -10.23 -24.33 -14.93
CA ASN A 212 -9.59 -25.62 -14.62
C ASN A 212 -8.25 -25.48 -13.89
N GLU A 213 -7.67 -24.28 -13.84
CA GLU A 213 -6.41 -23.97 -13.19
C GLU A 213 -6.39 -22.57 -12.57
N ALA A 214 -5.42 -22.30 -11.69
CA ALA A 214 -5.28 -21.00 -11.06
C ALA A 214 -4.86 -19.94 -12.08
N ALA A 215 -5.74 -18.97 -12.35
CA ALA A 215 -5.49 -17.95 -13.34
C ALA A 215 -5.96 -16.57 -12.86
N LYS A 216 -5.52 -15.55 -13.58
CA LYS A 216 -5.97 -14.16 -13.42
C LYS A 216 -6.86 -13.83 -14.60
N CYS A 217 -8.08 -13.38 -14.32
CA CYS A 217 -9.02 -12.99 -15.37
C CYS A 217 -9.19 -11.49 -15.46
N LYS A 218 -9.33 -11.01 -16.68
CA LYS A 218 -9.70 -9.62 -16.98
C LYS A 218 -10.98 -9.58 -17.79
N ILE A 219 -11.70 -8.49 -17.67
CA ILE A 219 -12.92 -8.19 -18.38
C ILE A 219 -12.79 -6.92 -19.22
N GLY A 220 -13.59 -6.85 -20.29
CA GLY A 220 -13.72 -5.68 -21.15
C GLY A 220 -15.08 -5.63 -21.82
N PHE A 221 -15.60 -4.44 -22.07
CA PHE A 221 -16.89 -4.22 -22.73
C PHE A 221 -16.85 -4.41 -24.25
N ASP A 222 -15.63 -4.43 -24.82
CA ASP A 222 -15.37 -4.77 -26.20
C ASP A 222 -14.56 -6.07 -26.30
N LYS A 223 -14.67 -6.75 -27.44
CA LYS A 223 -13.77 -7.87 -27.76
C LYS A 223 -12.36 -7.34 -27.92
N GLN A 224 -11.51 -7.64 -26.94
CA GLN A 224 -10.09 -7.32 -27.00
C GLN A 224 -9.32 -8.40 -27.76
N THR A 225 -8.23 -7.99 -28.38
CA THR A 225 -7.35 -8.87 -29.18
C THR A 225 -6.39 -9.68 -28.32
N SER A 226 -6.07 -9.21 -27.10
CA SER A 226 -5.17 -9.88 -26.17
C SER A 226 -5.59 -9.66 -24.71
N TYR A 227 -5.10 -10.52 -23.82
CA TYR A 227 -5.28 -10.38 -22.37
C TYR A 227 -4.67 -9.07 -21.82
N ASP A 228 -3.53 -8.65 -22.36
CA ASP A 228 -2.85 -7.42 -21.90
C ASP A 228 -3.64 -6.16 -22.23
N ASN A 229 -4.38 -6.16 -23.34
CA ASN A 229 -5.23 -5.05 -23.74
C ASN A 229 -6.55 -4.98 -22.94
N MET A 230 -6.87 -6.01 -22.15
CA MET A 230 -8.04 -5.97 -21.28
C MET A 230 -7.79 -5.05 -20.08
N GLY A 231 -8.79 -4.24 -19.75
CA GLY A 231 -8.62 -3.13 -18.81
C GLY A 231 -8.81 -3.50 -17.35
N ILE A 232 -9.81 -4.33 -17.02
CA ILE A 232 -10.30 -4.48 -15.64
C ILE A 232 -10.07 -5.92 -15.15
N PHE A 233 -9.43 -6.10 -13.99
CA PHE A 233 -9.38 -7.42 -13.35
C PHE A 233 -10.77 -7.84 -12.86
N MET A 234 -11.17 -9.07 -13.16
CA MET A 234 -12.46 -9.61 -12.76
C MET A 234 -12.53 -9.70 -11.22
N GLY A 235 -13.52 -9.04 -10.63
CA GLY A 235 -13.64 -8.92 -9.17
C GLY A 235 -12.70 -7.90 -8.53
N GLY A 236 -11.95 -7.12 -9.33
CA GLY A 236 -11.04 -6.08 -8.86
C GLY A 236 -9.75 -6.59 -8.23
N THR A 237 -9.40 -7.87 -8.41
CA THR A 237 -8.18 -8.47 -7.86
C THR A 237 -7.37 -9.13 -8.96
N ASP A 238 -6.06 -8.94 -8.93
CA ASP A 238 -5.10 -9.67 -9.77
C ASP A 238 -4.58 -10.95 -9.10
N PHE A 239 -5.25 -11.42 -8.04
CA PHE A 239 -4.88 -12.65 -7.35
C PHE A 239 -5.33 -13.87 -8.17
N PRO A 240 -4.43 -14.83 -8.49
CA PRO A 240 -4.80 -16.03 -9.23
C PRO A 240 -5.77 -16.92 -8.44
N ARG A 241 -6.89 -17.33 -9.06
CA ARG A 241 -7.92 -18.19 -8.45
C ARG A 241 -8.53 -19.12 -9.48
N PHE A 242 -9.27 -20.13 -9.01
CA PHE A 242 -10.09 -21.00 -9.86
C PHE A 242 -11.47 -20.39 -10.15
N ASN A 243 -11.98 -19.56 -9.24
CA ASN A 243 -13.30 -18.96 -9.34
C ASN A 243 -13.18 -17.44 -9.33
N HIS A 244 -13.74 -16.80 -10.35
CA HIS A 244 -13.79 -15.34 -10.45
C HIS A 244 -15.24 -14.89 -10.49
N THR A 245 -15.55 -13.86 -9.72
CA THR A 245 -16.89 -13.29 -9.61
C THR A 245 -16.82 -11.81 -9.95
N GLN A 246 -17.75 -11.35 -10.77
CA GLN A 246 -17.94 -9.96 -11.12
C GLN A 246 -19.36 -9.55 -10.78
N THR A 247 -19.51 -8.39 -10.13
CA THR A 247 -20.80 -7.71 -10.07
C THR A 247 -20.76 -6.54 -11.05
N LEU A 248 -21.68 -6.56 -12.00
CA LEU A 248 -21.88 -5.50 -12.97
C LEU A 248 -23.17 -4.76 -12.67
N MET A 249 -23.10 -3.45 -12.81
CA MET A 249 -24.25 -2.60 -12.91
C MET A 249 -24.66 -2.49 -14.38
N ILE A 250 -25.89 -2.84 -14.68
CA ILE A 250 -26.38 -2.83 -16.05
C ILE A 250 -26.51 -1.38 -16.49
N PRO A 251 -25.74 -0.91 -17.50
CA PRO A 251 -25.88 0.45 -17.97
C PRO A 251 -27.20 0.62 -18.72
N GLU A 252 -27.69 1.84 -18.81
CA GLU A 252 -28.72 2.18 -19.79
C GLU A 252 -28.14 2.06 -21.20
N ILE A 253 -28.97 1.59 -22.13
CA ILE A 253 -28.62 1.56 -23.54
C ILE A 253 -28.63 2.98 -24.09
N ASN A 254 -27.51 3.43 -24.64
CA ASN A 254 -27.41 4.71 -25.35
C ASN A 254 -26.69 4.50 -26.71
N GLN A 255 -26.34 5.58 -27.41
CA GLN A 255 -25.71 5.47 -28.74
C GLN A 255 -24.29 4.86 -28.68
N THR A 256 -23.62 4.88 -27.52
CA THR A 256 -22.24 4.39 -27.32
C THR A 256 -22.15 3.06 -26.58
N VAL A 257 -23.18 2.66 -25.81
CA VAL A 257 -23.23 1.44 -25.00
C VAL A 257 -24.53 0.70 -25.27
N GLY A 258 -24.46 -0.60 -25.57
CA GLY A 258 -25.67 -1.43 -25.72
C GLY A 258 -26.20 -1.51 -27.15
N LYS A 259 -25.32 -1.67 -28.16
CA LYS A 259 -25.75 -1.80 -29.57
C LYS A 259 -26.79 -2.93 -29.69
N ASP A 260 -27.89 -2.64 -30.38
CA ASP A 260 -29.00 -3.58 -30.60
C ASP A 260 -29.63 -4.18 -29.31
N ASN A 261 -29.57 -3.45 -28.18
CA ASN A 261 -30.03 -3.85 -26.84
C ASN A 261 -29.14 -4.82 -26.05
N PHE A 262 -27.92 -5.05 -26.51
CA PHE A 262 -27.04 -6.00 -25.84
C PHE A 262 -25.81 -5.34 -25.25
N VAL A 263 -25.58 -5.61 -23.97
CA VAL A 263 -24.30 -5.32 -23.30
C VAL A 263 -23.49 -6.60 -23.30
N SER A 264 -22.28 -6.52 -23.85
CA SER A 264 -21.35 -7.65 -23.89
C SER A 264 -20.19 -7.40 -22.94
N VAL A 265 -19.79 -8.44 -22.20
CA VAL A 265 -18.58 -8.44 -21.38
C VAL A 265 -17.73 -9.61 -21.83
N SER A 266 -16.59 -9.31 -22.43
CA SER A 266 -15.59 -10.29 -22.81
C SER A 266 -14.69 -10.59 -21.62
N VAL A 267 -14.33 -11.86 -21.43
CA VAL A 267 -13.42 -12.36 -20.40
C VAL A 267 -12.26 -13.11 -21.07
N ARG A 268 -11.04 -12.85 -20.61
CA ARG A 268 -9.87 -13.69 -20.87
C ARG A 268 -9.10 -13.88 -19.58
N CYS A 269 -8.47 -15.03 -19.44
CA CYS A 269 -7.67 -15.39 -18.30
C CYS A 269 -6.24 -15.73 -18.73
N GLN A 270 -5.30 -15.56 -17.80
CA GLN A 270 -3.90 -15.93 -17.93
C GLN A 270 -3.50 -16.76 -16.70
N ASP A 271 -2.94 -17.93 -16.91
CA ASP A 271 -2.45 -18.80 -15.84
C ASP A 271 -1.17 -18.23 -15.16
N LEU A 272 -0.57 -19.03 -14.29
CA LEU A 272 0.67 -18.68 -13.57
C LEU A 272 1.92 -18.73 -14.47
N ASN A 273 1.89 -19.48 -15.56
CA ASN A 273 2.98 -19.66 -16.53
C ASN A 273 2.99 -18.61 -17.64
N GLY A 274 1.90 -17.85 -17.77
CA GLY A 274 1.71 -16.80 -18.75
C GLY A 274 0.88 -17.19 -19.96
N ASN A 275 0.37 -18.42 -20.03
CA ASN A 275 -0.50 -18.81 -21.13
C ASN A 275 -1.85 -18.14 -20.94
N SER A 276 -2.28 -17.42 -21.97
CA SER A 276 -3.47 -16.58 -21.94
C SER A 276 -4.43 -17.00 -23.02
N ASN A 277 -5.73 -16.87 -22.73
CA ASN A 277 -6.74 -17.29 -23.68
C ASN A 277 -6.59 -16.56 -25.02
N PRO A 278 -6.46 -17.30 -26.14
CA PRO A 278 -6.44 -16.69 -27.48
C PRO A 278 -7.84 -16.16 -27.85
N SER A 279 -8.87 -16.76 -27.24
CA SER A 279 -10.29 -16.53 -27.49
C SER A 279 -10.96 -15.77 -26.34
N ASN A 280 -12.04 -15.07 -26.64
CA ASN A 280 -12.85 -14.39 -25.63
C ASN A 280 -13.99 -15.31 -25.16
N PHE A 281 -14.21 -15.40 -23.85
CA PHE A 281 -15.46 -15.90 -23.28
C PHE A 281 -16.42 -14.72 -23.08
N VAL A 282 -17.56 -14.69 -23.78
CA VAL A 282 -18.44 -13.51 -23.77
C VAL A 282 -19.71 -13.74 -22.96
N PHE A 283 -19.96 -12.88 -21.97
CA PHE A 283 -21.28 -12.74 -21.37
C PHE A 283 -22.08 -11.71 -22.14
N GLU A 284 -23.22 -12.11 -22.69
CA GLU A 284 -24.13 -11.23 -23.41
C GLU A 284 -25.41 -11.03 -22.59
N MET A 285 -25.83 -9.78 -22.43
CA MET A 285 -26.98 -9.40 -21.61
C MET A 285 -27.93 -8.56 -22.45
N CYS A 286 -29.18 -8.99 -22.61
CA CYS A 286 -30.21 -8.11 -23.16
C CYS A 286 -30.60 -7.08 -22.09
N VAL A 287 -30.74 -5.80 -22.46
CA VAL A 287 -31.19 -4.74 -21.57
C VAL A 287 -32.52 -4.17 -22.08
N GLN A 288 -33.48 -3.95 -21.17
CA GLN A 288 -34.82 -3.45 -21.51
C GLN A 288 -34.75 -2.03 -22.08
N LYS A 289 -35.51 -1.77 -23.16
CA LYS A 289 -35.76 -0.41 -23.66
C LYS A 289 -36.98 0.19 -22.93
N GLY A 290 -36.83 1.36 -22.33
CA GLY A 290 -37.96 2.07 -21.73
C GLY A 290 -37.51 3.36 -21.02
N PRO A 291 -38.45 4.27 -20.68
CA PRO A 291 -38.13 5.43 -19.86
C PRO A 291 -37.67 4.95 -18.48
N ASP A 292 -36.62 5.58 -17.95
CA ASP A 292 -36.18 5.34 -16.59
C ASP A 292 -37.28 5.77 -15.60
N THR A 293 -37.67 4.84 -14.74
CA THR A 293 -38.69 5.06 -13.69
C THR A 293 -38.13 4.81 -12.30
N THR A 294 -36.85 4.45 -12.22
CA THR A 294 -36.14 4.22 -10.96
C THR A 294 -35.38 5.47 -10.58
N ALA A 295 -35.11 5.61 -9.28
CA ALA A 295 -34.36 6.74 -8.78
C ALA A 295 -32.94 6.31 -8.36
N PRO A 296 -31.96 7.23 -8.32
CA PRO A 296 -30.57 6.84 -8.15
C PRO A 296 -30.28 6.26 -6.76
N ILE A 297 -29.70 5.07 -6.71
CA ILE A 297 -29.30 4.38 -5.50
C ILE A 297 -27.83 4.66 -5.22
N ILE A 298 -27.58 5.27 -4.05
CA ILE A 298 -26.24 5.31 -3.44
C ILE A 298 -26.04 3.97 -2.74
N TYR A 299 -24.99 3.24 -3.09
CA TYR A 299 -24.75 1.90 -2.53
C TYR A 299 -23.40 1.74 -1.85
N GLU A 300 -22.49 2.71 -2.00
CA GLU A 300 -21.18 2.73 -1.35
C GLU A 300 -20.69 4.18 -1.24
N THR A 301 -19.78 4.42 -0.29
CA THR A 301 -19.11 5.71 -0.09
C THR A 301 -17.61 5.49 0.13
N SER A 302 -16.77 6.45 -0.27
CA SER A 302 -15.30 6.35 -0.07
C SER A 302 -14.89 6.39 1.40
N ILE A 303 -15.73 6.97 2.25
CA ILE A 303 -15.61 6.96 3.70
C ILE A 303 -16.87 6.31 4.25
N VAL A 304 -16.73 5.27 5.06
CA VAL A 304 -17.87 4.49 5.59
C VAL A 304 -18.77 5.37 6.44
N ASN A 305 -20.09 5.17 6.35
CA ASN A 305 -21.05 5.89 7.20
C ASN A 305 -20.74 5.66 8.69
N GLY A 306 -20.69 6.74 9.48
CA GLY A 306 -20.36 6.70 10.90
C GLY A 306 -18.86 6.69 11.19
N ALA A 307 -18.01 6.83 10.18
CA ALA A 307 -16.57 6.89 10.36
C ALA A 307 -16.13 8.12 11.15
N LYS A 308 -15.02 7.95 11.89
CA LYS A 308 -14.32 9.05 12.53
C LYS A 308 -13.20 9.55 11.62
N VAL A 309 -13.16 10.86 11.38
CA VAL A 309 -12.15 11.53 10.54
C VAL A 309 -11.04 12.14 11.41
N PRO A 310 -9.88 12.56 10.84
CA PRO A 310 -8.78 13.09 11.66
C PRO A 310 -9.19 14.31 12.48
N PHE A 311 -8.49 14.53 13.59
CA PHE A 311 -8.63 15.68 14.45
C PHE A 311 -8.31 16.99 13.71
N GLY A 312 -9.03 18.06 14.05
CA GLY A 312 -8.83 19.39 13.46
C GLY A 312 -9.36 19.55 12.03
N VAL A 313 -9.94 18.49 11.45
CA VAL A 313 -10.51 18.52 10.12
C VAL A 313 -11.95 19.05 10.16
N ALA A 314 -12.17 20.22 9.55
CA ALA A 314 -13.48 20.87 9.48
C ALA A 314 -14.34 20.39 8.29
N ASN A 315 -13.71 19.71 7.31
CA ASN A 315 -14.37 19.24 6.11
C ASN A 315 -13.73 17.95 5.56
N ALA A 316 -14.51 17.10 4.91
CA ALA A 316 -14.03 15.85 4.31
C ALA A 316 -14.56 15.69 2.90
N ASN A 317 -13.69 15.33 1.96
CA ASN A 317 -14.10 14.97 0.62
C ASN A 317 -14.57 13.51 0.59
N VAL A 318 -15.87 13.31 0.38
CA VAL A 318 -16.52 12.01 0.34
C VAL A 318 -17.04 11.77 -1.07
N ASN A 319 -16.68 10.63 -1.65
CA ASN A 319 -17.25 10.16 -2.89
C ASN A 319 -18.41 9.22 -2.59
N PHE A 320 -19.54 9.45 -3.25
CA PHE A 320 -20.74 8.63 -3.20
C PHE A 320 -20.84 7.89 -4.53
N TYR A 321 -21.00 6.57 -4.47
CA TYR A 321 -21.08 5.72 -5.65
C TYR A 321 -22.54 5.44 -5.96
N VAL A 322 -22.99 6.00 -7.08
CA VAL A 322 -24.38 6.00 -7.54
C VAL A 322 -24.52 5.03 -8.70
N ASN A 323 -25.69 4.41 -8.81
CA ASN A 323 -25.96 3.38 -9.79
C ASN A 323 -26.24 3.88 -11.22
N GLU A 324 -26.52 5.16 -11.37
CA GLU A 324 -26.89 5.78 -12.64
C GLU A 324 -26.40 7.23 -12.69
N PRO A 325 -26.30 7.82 -13.89
CA PRO A 325 -26.01 9.25 -14.03
C PRO A 325 -27.02 10.07 -13.23
N ALA A 326 -26.53 10.88 -12.29
CA ALA A 326 -27.39 11.63 -11.39
C ALA A 326 -26.76 12.97 -10.99
N ASN A 327 -27.61 13.93 -10.67
CA ASN A 327 -27.22 15.13 -9.95
C ASN A 327 -27.54 14.93 -8.47
N CYS A 328 -26.52 14.89 -7.62
CA CYS A 328 -26.69 14.74 -6.18
C CYS A 328 -26.51 16.07 -5.43
N ARG A 329 -27.25 16.20 -4.33
CA ARG A 329 -27.21 17.32 -3.40
C ARG A 329 -27.19 16.81 -1.97
N TRP A 330 -26.70 17.65 -1.06
CA TRP A 330 -26.70 17.34 0.36
C TRP A 330 -27.08 18.54 1.24
N SER A 331 -27.57 18.25 2.44
CA SER A 331 -27.96 19.25 3.45
C SER A 331 -27.78 18.72 4.86
N PHE A 332 -27.72 19.61 5.84
CA PHE A 332 -27.64 19.23 7.27
C PHE A 332 -28.97 18.71 7.86
N ALA A 333 -30.09 18.90 7.15
CA ALA A 333 -31.41 18.41 7.53
C ALA A 333 -32.06 17.64 6.39
N ASP A 334 -32.95 16.69 6.69
CA ASP A 334 -33.74 16.00 5.67
C ASP A 334 -34.69 17.02 5.00
N ARG A 335 -34.45 17.26 3.72
CA ARG A 335 -35.18 18.24 2.90
C ARG A 335 -35.49 17.65 1.55
N ASP A 336 -36.55 18.12 0.91
CA ASP A 336 -36.79 17.80 -0.50
C ASP A 336 -35.58 18.22 -1.35
N TYR A 337 -35.29 17.47 -2.42
CA TYR A 337 -34.09 17.66 -3.25
C TYR A 337 -33.88 19.11 -3.70
N ASP A 338 -34.94 19.78 -4.17
CA ASP A 338 -34.88 21.16 -4.64
C ASP A 338 -34.53 22.18 -3.55
N LYS A 339 -34.74 21.82 -2.28
CA LYS A 339 -34.48 22.66 -1.09
C LYS A 339 -33.13 22.38 -0.43
N MET A 340 -32.36 21.41 -0.95
CA MET A 340 -31.02 21.12 -0.47
C MET A 340 -30.03 22.16 -1.00
N GLU A 341 -29.26 22.75 -0.08
CA GLU A 341 -28.43 23.91 -0.35
C GLU A 341 -27.06 23.61 -0.96
N ASN A 342 -26.54 22.39 -0.84
CA ASN A 342 -25.20 22.04 -1.31
C ASN A 342 -25.25 21.09 -2.51
N ASN A 343 -24.60 21.47 -3.61
CA ASN A 343 -24.46 20.63 -4.79
C ASN A 343 -23.21 19.73 -4.71
N MET A 344 -23.27 18.58 -5.38
CA MET A 344 -22.14 17.66 -5.55
C MET A 344 -21.61 17.72 -6.98
N THR A 345 -20.37 17.26 -7.18
CA THR A 345 -19.79 17.08 -8.51
C THR A 345 -19.94 15.63 -8.93
N CYS A 346 -20.82 15.35 -9.89
CA CYS A 346 -21.19 14.00 -10.30
C CYS A 346 -20.71 13.66 -11.71
N ALA A 347 -20.36 12.39 -11.90
CA ALA A 347 -20.25 11.78 -13.22
C ALA A 347 -21.65 11.62 -13.83
N THR A 348 -21.87 12.23 -15.00
CA THR A 348 -23.19 12.32 -15.67
C THR A 348 -23.20 11.62 -17.02
N GLU A 349 -22.07 11.11 -17.48
CA GLU A 349 -21.93 10.45 -18.78
C GLU A 349 -21.44 9.00 -18.62
N GLY A 350 -21.88 8.11 -19.50
CA GLY A 350 -21.45 6.69 -19.49
C GLY A 350 -19.93 6.50 -19.61
N SER A 351 -19.24 7.41 -20.31
CA SER A 351 -17.77 7.45 -20.42
C SER A 351 -17.05 7.72 -19.09
N GLN A 352 -17.75 8.32 -18.11
CA GLN A 352 -17.22 8.69 -16.80
C GLN A 352 -17.48 7.63 -15.73
N MET A 353 -18.04 6.47 -16.12
CA MET A 353 -18.21 5.34 -15.23
C MET A 353 -16.85 4.89 -14.69
N ASN A 354 -16.76 4.77 -13.36
CA ASN A 354 -15.53 4.39 -12.69
C ASN A 354 -15.26 2.87 -12.80
N LEU A 355 -14.10 2.41 -12.33
CA LEU A 355 -13.73 0.99 -12.35
C LEU A 355 -14.62 0.08 -11.49
N ARG A 356 -15.38 0.65 -10.56
CA ARG A 356 -16.40 -0.06 -9.75
C ARG A 356 -17.73 -0.13 -10.47
N LEU A 357 -17.78 0.28 -11.74
CA LEU A 357 -18.97 0.30 -12.57
C LEU A 357 -20.08 1.15 -11.93
N SER A 358 -19.68 2.28 -11.31
CA SER A 358 -20.56 3.32 -10.75
C SER A 358 -20.30 4.68 -11.38
N TYR A 359 -21.24 5.58 -11.12
CA TYR A 359 -21.06 7.01 -11.27
C TYR A 359 -20.61 7.63 -9.94
N THR A 360 -19.46 8.30 -9.96
CA THR A 360 -18.91 8.94 -8.76
C THR A 360 -19.53 10.32 -8.57
N CYS A 361 -20.11 10.58 -7.40
CA CYS A 361 -20.55 11.89 -6.95
C CYS A 361 -19.72 12.37 -5.76
N SER A 362 -18.89 13.38 -5.97
CA SER A 362 -17.98 13.94 -4.97
C SER A 362 -18.63 15.08 -4.21
N ALA A 363 -18.55 15.05 -2.87
CA ALA A 363 -18.98 16.13 -1.99
C ALA A 363 -17.86 16.52 -1.03
N ASN A 364 -17.71 17.83 -0.82
CA ASN A 364 -16.93 18.36 0.29
C ASN A 364 -17.87 18.61 1.49
N LEU A 365 -17.96 17.64 2.39
CA LEU A 365 -18.84 17.71 3.56
C LEU A 365 -18.20 18.59 4.64
N THR A 366 -18.84 19.69 4.99
CA THR A 366 -18.32 20.69 5.96
C THR A 366 -19.02 20.58 7.31
N GLY A 367 -18.54 21.33 8.32
CA GLY A 367 -19.20 21.38 9.63
C GLY A 367 -18.97 20.12 10.47
N ILE A 368 -17.89 19.39 10.20
CA ILE A 368 -17.49 18.23 11.00
C ILE A 368 -17.02 18.74 12.36
N LYS A 369 -17.63 18.21 13.43
CA LYS A 369 -17.30 18.60 14.80
C LYS A 369 -16.47 17.53 15.50
N THR A 370 -15.58 17.97 16.38
CA THR A 370 -14.82 17.06 17.24
C THR A 370 -15.74 16.38 18.25
N ALA A 371 -15.63 15.07 18.38
CA ALA A 371 -16.37 14.22 19.30
C ALA A 371 -17.91 14.25 19.17
N GLU A 372 -18.47 15.00 18.22
CA GLU A 372 -19.89 15.05 17.91
C GLU A 372 -20.15 14.51 16.50
N LYS A 373 -21.24 13.75 16.32
CA LYS A 373 -21.68 13.33 15.00
C LYS A 373 -22.25 14.52 14.24
N THR A 374 -21.83 14.70 13.00
CA THR A 374 -22.47 15.58 12.02
C THR A 374 -23.23 14.73 11.01
N SER A 375 -24.53 14.99 10.86
CA SER A 375 -25.41 14.32 9.91
C SER A 375 -25.50 15.08 8.60
N TYR A 376 -25.48 14.33 7.50
CA TYR A 376 -25.60 14.78 6.13
C TYR A 376 -26.69 13.96 5.43
N TYR A 377 -27.72 14.64 4.97
CA TYR A 377 -28.76 14.04 4.14
C TYR A 377 -28.34 14.22 2.70
N VAL A 378 -28.33 13.15 1.93
CA VAL A 378 -27.87 13.15 0.53
C VAL A 378 -29.00 12.62 -0.34
N LYS A 379 -29.40 13.41 -1.34
CA LYS A 379 -30.39 13.01 -2.35
C LYS A 379 -29.82 13.17 -3.74
N CYS A 380 -30.15 12.23 -4.60
CA CYS A 380 -29.74 12.17 -5.99
C CYS A 380 -30.98 12.14 -6.85
N GLN A 381 -30.97 12.96 -7.90
CA GLN A 381 -31.97 13.01 -8.94
C GLN A 381 -31.33 12.51 -10.23
N ASP A 382 -31.99 11.59 -10.92
CA ASP A 382 -31.52 11.07 -12.21
C ASP A 382 -31.53 12.18 -13.29
N LEU A 383 -31.07 11.85 -14.49
CA LEU A 383 -31.12 12.74 -15.65
C LEU A 383 -32.30 12.44 -16.59
N SER A 384 -33.25 11.60 -16.15
CA SER A 384 -34.39 11.20 -16.96
C SER A 384 -35.39 12.35 -17.08
N PRO A 385 -36.29 12.34 -18.09
CA PRO A 385 -37.35 13.34 -18.18
C PRO A 385 -38.29 13.35 -16.96
N GLN A 386 -38.32 12.26 -16.19
CA GLN A 386 -39.12 12.11 -14.99
C GLN A 386 -38.44 12.70 -13.74
N ASN A 387 -37.14 13.00 -13.79
CA ASN A 387 -36.36 13.52 -12.66
C ASN A 387 -36.58 12.68 -11.39
N ASN A 388 -36.50 11.35 -11.53
CA ASN A 388 -36.74 10.45 -10.42
C ASN A 388 -35.70 10.74 -9.34
N THR A 389 -36.18 11.04 -8.13
CA THR A 389 -35.34 11.41 -7.00
C THR A 389 -35.38 10.32 -5.96
N ASN A 390 -34.22 9.94 -5.46
CA ASN A 390 -34.15 8.89 -4.47
C ASN A 390 -34.79 9.31 -3.15
N LYS A 391 -35.41 8.34 -2.49
CA LYS A 391 -35.84 8.46 -1.09
C LYS A 391 -34.70 7.95 -0.23
N ASP A 392 -34.50 8.48 0.98
CA ASP A 392 -33.27 8.25 1.78
C ASP A 392 -33.10 6.82 2.36
N TYR A 393 -33.57 5.79 1.66
CA TYR A 393 -33.62 4.42 2.14
C TYR A 393 -32.26 3.86 2.57
N TYR A 394 -31.15 4.31 1.96
CA TYR A 394 -29.81 3.80 2.27
C TYR A 394 -29.17 4.40 3.54
N LEU A 395 -29.72 5.50 4.10
CA LEU A 395 -29.09 6.25 5.19
C LEU A 395 -30.05 6.61 6.35
N LYS A 396 -31.26 6.03 6.41
CA LYS A 396 -32.25 6.35 7.44
C LYS A 396 -31.99 5.68 8.80
N PRO A 397 -32.35 6.33 9.92
CA PRO A 397 -33.00 7.65 10.03
C PRO A 397 -32.03 8.85 10.16
N GLU A 398 -30.74 8.64 10.49
CA GLU A 398 -29.81 9.71 10.89
C GLU A 398 -29.06 10.39 9.72
N GLY A 399 -29.23 9.91 8.48
CA GLY A 399 -28.43 10.35 7.34
C GLY A 399 -27.04 9.71 7.30
N TYR A 400 -26.20 10.17 6.38
CA TYR A 400 -24.77 9.86 6.38
C TYR A 400 -24.10 10.66 7.50
N THR A 401 -23.29 10.02 8.33
CA THR A 401 -22.69 10.64 9.51
C THR A 401 -21.17 10.58 9.47
N LEU A 402 -20.54 11.67 9.87
CA LEU A 402 -19.11 11.74 10.17
C LEU A 402 -18.91 12.31 11.57
N GLN A 403 -17.84 11.91 12.22
CA GLN A 403 -17.47 12.44 13.54
C GLN A 403 -15.99 12.83 13.52
N GLY A 404 -15.65 14.05 13.94
CA GLY A 404 -14.26 14.43 14.16
C GLY A 404 -13.69 13.64 15.35
N SER A 405 -12.51 13.04 15.20
CA SER A 405 -11.83 12.37 16.31
C SER A 405 -11.05 13.35 17.20
N ARG A 406 -10.42 12.83 18.26
CA ARG A 406 -9.43 13.56 19.07
C ARG A 406 -8.03 13.31 18.50
N ALA A 407 -7.07 14.17 18.80
CA ALA A 407 -5.68 13.93 18.40
C ALA A 407 -5.19 12.57 18.94
N LEU A 408 -4.40 11.86 18.14
CA LEU A 408 -3.59 10.73 18.60
C LEU A 408 -2.31 11.31 19.19
N VAL A 409 -1.88 10.82 20.35
CA VAL A 409 -0.64 11.25 21.01
C VAL A 409 0.13 10.02 21.48
N ILE A 410 1.44 10.01 21.27
CA ILE A 410 2.36 9.05 21.88
C ILE A 410 2.69 9.56 23.29
N THR A 411 2.18 8.88 24.30
CA THR A 411 2.35 9.26 25.71
C THR A 411 3.65 8.73 26.30
N GLU A 412 4.15 7.61 25.79
CA GLU A 412 5.37 6.95 26.25
C GLU A 412 6.14 6.43 25.03
N ALA A 413 7.45 6.64 24.99
CA ALA A 413 8.35 6.14 23.96
C ALA A 413 9.69 5.79 24.61
N SER A 414 10.13 4.54 24.48
CA SER A 414 11.36 4.03 25.10
C SER A 414 12.17 3.19 24.11
N PRO A 415 13.50 3.08 24.30
CA PRO A 415 14.33 3.71 25.34
C PRO A 415 14.58 5.20 25.04
N ASN A 416 14.65 6.08 26.04
CA ASN A 416 14.96 7.50 25.81
C ASN A 416 15.76 8.10 26.96
N ALA A 417 16.84 8.81 26.63
CA ALA A 417 17.82 9.37 27.55
C ALA A 417 18.41 8.32 28.53
N THR A 418 18.64 7.11 28.05
CA THR A 418 19.19 5.98 28.84
C THR A 418 20.37 5.31 28.16
N THR A 419 21.25 4.70 28.95
CA THR A 419 22.27 3.77 28.46
C THR A 419 21.78 2.34 28.67
N ILE A 420 21.86 1.54 27.61
CA ILE A 420 21.56 0.11 27.63
C ILE A 420 22.87 -0.62 27.70
N TYR A 421 23.03 -1.46 28.73
CA TYR A 421 24.20 -2.32 28.93
C TYR A 421 23.83 -3.73 28.48
N ASP A 422 24.61 -4.31 27.58
CA ASP A 422 24.41 -5.66 27.06
C ASP A 422 25.78 -6.35 26.87
N SER A 423 25.83 -7.66 27.02
CA SER A 423 27.04 -8.45 26.78
C SER A 423 27.11 -9.09 25.39
N THR A 424 26.06 -8.88 24.58
CA THR A 424 25.95 -9.43 23.23
C THR A 424 26.19 -8.37 22.16
N SER A 425 26.80 -8.77 21.03
CA SER A 425 27.04 -7.92 19.85
C SER A 425 26.45 -8.62 18.62
N PRO A 426 25.36 -8.10 18.02
CA PRO A 426 24.63 -6.88 18.39
C PRO A 426 23.76 -7.06 19.64
N ALA A 427 23.59 -5.97 20.40
CA ALA A 427 22.71 -5.89 21.55
C ALA A 427 21.25 -5.84 21.12
N SER A 428 20.35 -6.51 21.85
CA SER A 428 18.92 -6.54 21.51
C SER A 428 18.13 -5.50 22.29
N VAL A 429 17.71 -4.42 21.63
CA VAL A 429 16.99 -3.32 22.28
C VAL A 429 15.50 -3.41 21.98
N THR A 430 14.68 -3.34 23.01
CA THR A 430 13.21 -3.28 22.85
C THR A 430 12.74 -1.85 22.74
N PHE A 431 12.15 -1.50 21.60
CA PHE A 431 11.41 -0.25 21.45
C PHE A 431 10.00 -0.42 21.96
N ASN A 432 9.54 0.51 22.80
CA ASN A 432 8.15 0.55 23.24
C ASN A 432 7.53 1.91 22.92
N ALA A 433 6.25 1.88 22.55
CA ALA A 433 5.44 3.08 22.39
C ALA A 433 4.04 2.85 22.95
N LYS A 434 3.48 3.88 23.59
CA LYS A 434 2.11 3.87 24.07
C LYS A 434 1.36 5.07 23.54
N THR A 435 0.15 4.83 23.05
CA THR A 435 -0.66 5.82 22.35
C THR A 435 -1.97 6.07 23.09
N LEU A 436 -2.49 7.29 22.93
CA LEU A 436 -3.75 7.72 23.51
C LEU A 436 -4.53 8.60 22.52
N GLY A 437 -5.85 8.54 22.56
CA GLY A 437 -6.73 9.38 21.74
C GLY A 437 -7.00 8.84 20.34
N GLY A 438 -7.03 9.68 19.32
CA GLY A 438 -7.39 9.24 17.97
C GLY A 438 -8.85 8.80 17.85
N THR A 439 -9.11 7.93 16.86
CA THR A 439 -10.44 7.41 16.52
C THR A 439 -10.94 6.32 17.48
N GLN A 440 -10.02 5.56 18.08
CA GLN A 440 -10.35 4.36 18.86
C GLN A 440 -9.51 4.30 20.16
N ASP A 441 -9.38 5.43 20.84
CA ASP A 441 -8.75 5.56 22.17
C ASP A 441 -7.36 4.91 22.28
N GLY A 442 -6.46 5.36 21.42
CA GLY A 442 -5.06 4.99 21.38
C GLY A 442 -4.74 3.90 20.36
N LYS A 443 -5.74 3.16 19.85
CA LYS A 443 -5.48 2.12 18.85
C LYS A 443 -4.85 2.67 17.59
N ALA A 444 -3.62 2.24 17.31
CA ALA A 444 -2.80 2.79 16.24
C ALA A 444 -1.90 1.73 15.61
N MET A 445 -1.29 2.12 14.49
CA MET A 445 -0.17 1.42 13.87
C MET A 445 1.07 2.28 14.03
N CYS A 446 2.13 1.73 14.60
CA CYS A 446 3.36 2.42 14.94
C CYS A 446 4.53 1.88 14.14
N PHE A 447 5.45 2.79 13.85
CA PHE A 447 6.60 2.56 13.03
C PHE A 447 7.82 3.28 13.62
N TYR A 448 9.01 2.79 13.32
CA TYR A 448 10.27 3.43 13.69
C TYR A 448 11.17 3.64 12.48
N ARG A 449 12.05 4.65 12.56
CA ARG A 449 13.10 4.90 11.59
C ARG A 449 14.24 5.66 12.24
N GLU A 450 15.47 5.35 11.84
CA GLU A 450 16.64 6.13 12.24
C GLU A 450 16.51 7.61 11.83
N VAL A 451 16.87 8.52 12.74
CA VAL A 451 16.85 9.96 12.47
C VAL A 451 17.92 10.30 11.43
N GLY A 452 17.55 11.08 10.41
CA GLY A 452 18.44 11.44 9.30
C GLY A 452 18.44 10.44 8.13
N SER A 453 17.85 9.25 8.31
CA SER A 453 17.68 8.28 7.22
C SER A 453 16.60 8.71 6.22
N THR A 454 16.87 8.55 4.93
CA THR A 454 15.88 8.69 3.84
C THR A 454 15.06 7.42 3.62
N GLY A 455 15.33 6.36 4.37
CA GLY A 455 14.62 5.09 4.30
C GLY A 455 13.14 5.18 4.67
N LEU A 456 12.43 4.09 4.38
CA LEU A 456 11.04 3.90 4.83
C LEU A 456 11.00 3.64 6.33
N TYR A 457 9.85 3.90 6.92
CA TYR A 457 9.55 3.54 8.30
C TYR A 457 9.29 2.03 8.40
N THR A 458 9.85 1.37 9.41
CA THR A 458 9.62 -0.05 9.70
C THR A 458 8.52 -0.19 10.74
N GLN A 459 7.58 -1.11 10.52
CA GLN A 459 6.45 -1.33 11.44
C GLN A 459 6.91 -2.04 12.72
N PHE A 460 6.26 -1.73 13.85
CA PHE A 460 6.39 -2.51 15.07
C PHE A 460 5.71 -3.90 14.92
N ASP A 461 6.26 -4.93 15.58
CA ASP A 461 5.83 -6.33 15.43
C ASP A 461 4.37 -6.55 15.85
N ASN A 462 3.92 -5.93 16.94
CA ASN A 462 2.58 -6.10 17.50
C ASN A 462 1.60 -4.96 17.14
N SER A 463 1.81 -4.30 16.00
CA SER A 463 1.08 -3.09 15.64
C SER A 463 0.12 -3.29 14.45
N ASP A 464 -1.17 -3.45 14.74
CA ASP A 464 -2.21 -3.85 13.77
C ASP A 464 -3.52 -3.03 13.91
N TYR A 465 -3.45 -1.83 14.49
CA TYR A 465 -4.62 -1.01 14.88
C TYR A 465 -5.54 -1.67 15.94
N SER A 466 -5.14 -2.74 16.62
CA SER A 466 -5.94 -3.37 17.67
C SER A 466 -5.55 -2.93 19.09
N SER A 467 -4.32 -2.46 19.27
CA SER A 467 -3.67 -2.15 20.54
C SER A 467 -3.25 -0.67 20.64
N ASN A 468 -3.11 -0.17 21.86
CA ASN A 468 -2.53 1.13 22.20
C ASN A 468 -1.13 1.03 22.84
N THR A 469 -0.59 -0.18 22.96
CA THR A 469 0.77 -0.47 23.40
C THR A 469 1.48 -1.24 22.29
N HIS A 470 2.67 -0.78 21.93
CA HIS A 470 3.43 -1.28 20.81
C HIS A 470 4.86 -1.60 21.24
N SER A 471 5.39 -2.73 20.77
CA SER A 471 6.74 -3.18 21.05
C SER A 471 7.37 -3.85 19.84
N THR A 472 8.68 -3.69 19.68
CA THR A 472 9.49 -4.41 18.70
C THR A 472 10.93 -4.51 19.20
N ILE A 473 11.67 -5.54 18.76
CA ILE A 473 13.07 -5.76 19.14
C ILE A 473 13.95 -5.42 17.94
N VAL A 474 14.95 -4.58 18.17
CA VAL A 474 15.86 -4.09 17.13
C VAL A 474 17.31 -4.33 17.58
N PRO A 475 18.15 -4.96 16.74
CA PRO A 475 19.55 -5.17 17.06
C PRO A 475 20.37 -3.89 16.86
N PHE A 476 21.31 -3.62 17.78
CA PHE A 476 22.19 -2.46 17.76
C PHE A 476 23.64 -2.79 18.03
N GLU A 477 24.54 -2.07 17.37
CA GLU A 477 25.95 -2.03 17.72
C GLU A 477 26.22 -1.01 18.83
N ASN A 478 27.40 -1.09 19.44
CA ASN A 478 27.86 -0.16 20.45
C ASN A 478 27.86 1.30 19.92
N GLY A 479 27.28 2.24 20.68
CA GLY A 479 27.26 3.67 20.33
C GLY A 479 25.94 4.39 20.62
N GLU A 480 25.89 5.68 20.24
CA GLU A 480 24.71 6.52 20.38
C GLU A 480 23.75 6.33 19.20
N HIS A 481 22.45 6.20 19.50
CA HIS A 481 21.40 5.92 18.53
C HIS A 481 20.24 6.90 18.70
N SER A 482 19.67 7.34 17.57
CA SER A 482 18.51 8.24 17.53
C SER A 482 17.46 7.74 16.55
N TYR A 483 16.24 7.50 17.04
CA TYR A 483 15.15 6.93 16.26
C TYR A 483 13.87 7.75 16.39
N SER A 484 13.17 7.93 15.28
CA SER A 484 11.86 8.55 15.20
C SER A 484 10.79 7.45 15.23
N ILE A 485 9.94 7.47 16.26
CA ILE A 485 8.75 6.62 16.39
C ILE A 485 7.55 7.42 15.90
N LYS A 486 6.86 6.91 14.88
CA LYS A 486 5.64 7.51 14.32
C LYS A 486 4.48 6.54 14.47
N CYS A 487 3.37 7.02 15.01
CA CYS A 487 2.14 6.24 15.12
C CYS A 487 1.00 6.92 14.36
N ASN A 488 0.18 6.15 13.66
CA ASN A 488 -1.04 6.64 13.00
C ASN A 488 -2.24 5.75 13.30
N ASP A 489 -3.41 6.36 13.46
CA ASP A 489 -4.67 5.63 13.66
C ASP A 489 -5.43 5.41 12.34
N ARG A 490 -6.58 4.72 12.42
CA ARG A 490 -7.44 4.46 11.24
C ARG A 490 -8.11 5.71 10.69
N GLY A 491 -8.21 6.78 11.48
CA GLY A 491 -8.74 8.06 11.03
C GLY A 491 -7.72 8.90 10.30
N GLY A 492 -6.44 8.52 10.30
CA GLY A 492 -5.34 9.31 9.73
C GLY A 492 -4.75 10.34 10.70
N ASN A 493 -5.10 10.30 12.00
CA ASN A 493 -4.33 11.03 12.99
C ASN A 493 -2.95 10.42 13.11
N SER A 494 -1.93 11.24 13.30
CA SER A 494 -0.58 10.75 13.56
C SER A 494 0.16 11.61 14.57
N ASP A 495 1.03 10.98 15.34
CA ASP A 495 1.99 11.65 16.21
C ASP A 495 3.38 11.04 16.01
N THR A 496 4.42 11.79 16.35
CA THR A 496 5.82 11.38 16.15
C THR A 496 6.68 11.84 17.33
N GLN A 497 7.45 10.91 17.90
CA GLN A 497 8.39 11.16 18.99
C GLN A 497 9.79 10.70 18.59
N ILE A 498 10.81 11.40 19.07
CA ILE A 498 12.20 10.99 18.89
C ILE A 498 12.70 10.38 20.19
N ILE A 499 13.29 9.20 20.08
CA ILE A 499 13.99 8.51 21.14
C ILE A 499 15.50 8.58 20.91
N ASN A 500 16.26 8.86 21.97
CA ASN A 500 17.72 8.91 21.94
C ASN A 500 18.27 8.03 23.04
N PHE A 501 19.19 7.13 22.74
CA PHE A 501 19.77 6.22 23.73
C PHE A 501 21.19 5.84 23.33
N ASN A 502 21.97 5.38 24.30
CA ASN A 502 23.31 4.83 24.06
C ASN A 502 23.28 3.33 24.31
N VAL A 503 23.90 2.56 23.43
CA VAL A 503 24.16 1.13 23.64
C VAL A 503 25.61 0.99 24.02
N SER A 504 25.87 0.39 25.18
CA SER A 504 27.19 0.04 25.69
C SER A 504 27.31 -1.47 25.69
N ILE A 505 28.31 -2.01 24.99
CA ILE A 505 28.55 -3.46 24.92
C ILE A 505 29.89 -3.79 25.56
N ASP A 506 29.88 -4.69 26.55
CA ASP A 506 31.07 -5.33 27.10
C ASP A 506 30.84 -6.83 27.22
N ASN A 507 31.78 -7.64 26.71
CA ASN A 507 31.70 -9.10 26.72
C ASN A 507 32.82 -9.75 27.55
N LYS A 508 33.49 -8.96 28.40
CA LYS A 508 34.58 -9.43 29.27
C LYS A 508 34.10 -9.49 30.71
N GLU A 509 34.58 -10.50 31.43
CA GLU A 509 34.37 -10.60 32.86
C GLU A 509 35.17 -9.53 33.62
N PRO A 510 34.62 -9.00 34.73
CA PRO A 510 35.35 -8.06 35.57
C PRO A 510 36.53 -8.75 36.25
N LEU A 511 37.69 -8.11 36.20
CA LEU A 511 38.93 -8.57 36.82
C LEU A 511 39.16 -7.87 38.16
N ILE A 512 39.62 -8.62 39.14
CA ILE A 512 40.09 -8.04 40.41
C ILE A 512 41.50 -7.49 40.19
N ALA A 513 41.60 -6.17 40.14
CA ALA A 513 42.85 -5.45 39.94
C ALA A 513 43.76 -5.51 41.18
N ARG A 514 43.16 -5.43 42.38
CA ARG A 514 43.89 -5.49 43.67
C ARG A 514 43.03 -6.08 44.77
N ALA A 515 43.68 -6.78 45.70
CA ALA A 515 43.09 -7.17 46.98
C ALA A 515 44.13 -6.97 48.09
N TYR A 516 43.80 -6.22 49.14
CA TYR A 516 44.73 -5.89 50.22
C TYR A 516 44.03 -5.56 51.54
N TYR A 517 44.79 -5.55 52.63
CA TYR A 517 44.33 -5.18 53.97
C TYR A 517 44.31 -3.65 54.14
N GLU A 518 43.18 -3.10 54.57
CA GLU A 518 43.03 -1.68 54.92
C GLU A 518 41.98 -1.55 56.04
N ASP A 519 42.27 -0.77 57.08
CA ASP A 519 41.33 -0.45 58.17
C ASP A 519 40.59 -1.66 58.79
N ASN A 520 41.32 -2.76 59.01
CA ASN A 520 40.79 -4.01 59.56
C ASN A 520 39.78 -4.75 58.65
N GLN A 521 39.79 -4.46 57.36
CA GLN A 521 38.94 -5.08 56.35
C GLN A 521 39.77 -5.59 55.16
N LEU A 522 39.21 -6.55 54.43
CA LEU A 522 39.69 -6.92 53.11
C LEU A 522 39.10 -5.96 52.08
N LYS A 523 39.96 -5.17 51.44
CA LYS A 523 39.59 -4.30 50.34
C LYS A 523 39.91 -4.94 49.00
N ILE A 524 38.89 -5.08 48.15
CA ILE A 524 38.98 -5.63 46.80
C ILE A 524 38.63 -4.51 45.82
N ILE A 525 39.43 -4.36 44.77
CA ILE A 525 39.24 -3.36 43.72
C ILE A 525 39.14 -4.06 42.38
N THR A 526 38.03 -3.85 41.67
CA THR A 526 37.84 -4.34 40.30
C THR A 526 38.37 -3.33 39.27
N ASN A 527 38.69 -3.81 38.07
CA ASN A 527 39.10 -2.97 36.93
C ASN A 527 37.94 -2.14 36.35
N GLU A 528 36.70 -2.51 36.66
CA GLU A 528 35.47 -1.90 36.19
C GLU A 528 34.34 -2.05 37.22
N LYS A 529 33.18 -1.45 36.93
CA LYS A 529 32.03 -1.51 37.84
C LYS A 529 31.46 -2.93 37.88
N ALA A 530 31.44 -3.53 39.06
CA ALA A 530 30.92 -4.85 39.32
C ALA A 530 30.23 -4.94 40.69
N GLU A 531 29.47 -6.00 40.88
CA GLU A 531 29.01 -6.50 42.16
C GLU A 531 29.76 -7.81 42.44
N CYS A 532 30.24 -8.00 43.67
CA CYS A 532 30.99 -9.19 44.03
C CYS A 532 30.31 -9.94 45.17
N VAL A 533 30.34 -11.26 45.09
CA VAL A 533 29.85 -12.18 46.11
C VAL A 533 30.95 -13.16 46.49
N TYR A 534 30.85 -13.79 47.65
CA TYR A 534 31.79 -14.81 48.08
C TYR A 534 31.11 -16.02 48.72
N SER A 535 31.85 -17.12 48.77
CA SER A 535 31.56 -18.30 49.57
C SER A 535 32.80 -18.68 50.38
N THR A 536 32.61 -19.29 51.55
CA THR A 536 33.69 -19.84 52.39
C THR A 536 33.63 -21.37 52.49
N SER A 537 32.66 -22.01 51.83
CA SER A 537 32.52 -23.46 51.78
C SER A 537 33.61 -24.10 50.93
N ILE A 538 34.50 -24.89 51.54
CA ILE A 538 35.54 -25.62 50.81
C ILE A 538 35.00 -26.73 49.90
N ASP A 539 33.87 -27.34 50.27
CA ASP A 539 33.23 -28.41 49.49
C ASP A 539 32.61 -27.85 48.19
N THR A 540 32.07 -26.64 48.26
CA THR A 540 31.49 -25.93 47.12
C THR A 540 32.55 -25.18 46.33
N ALA A 541 33.56 -24.60 47.00
CA ALA A 541 34.60 -23.75 46.43
C ALA A 541 34.00 -22.73 45.45
N CYS A 542 34.42 -22.73 44.17
CA CYS A 542 33.90 -21.85 43.13
C CYS A 542 32.64 -22.37 42.40
N LYS A 543 32.06 -23.49 42.81
CA LYS A 543 30.93 -24.15 42.11
C LYS A 543 29.55 -23.60 42.47
N TYR A 544 29.47 -22.56 43.31
CA TYR A 544 28.20 -21.91 43.67
C TYR A 544 27.75 -20.94 42.57
N ASN A 545 26.44 -20.69 42.45
CA ASN A 545 25.95 -19.66 41.53
C ASN A 545 26.12 -18.28 42.17
N PHE A 546 26.26 -17.23 41.35
CA PHE A 546 26.42 -15.86 41.85
C PHE A 546 25.30 -15.45 42.82
N GLU A 547 24.05 -15.81 42.51
CA GLU A 547 22.86 -15.53 43.34
C GLU A 547 22.89 -16.21 44.72
N ASP A 548 23.64 -17.31 44.87
CA ASP A 548 23.75 -18.06 46.12
C ASP A 548 24.88 -17.52 47.03
N GLY A 549 25.72 -16.61 46.51
CA GLY A 549 26.87 -16.08 47.23
C GLY A 549 26.51 -15.01 48.27
N VAL A 550 27.36 -14.86 49.28
CA VAL A 550 27.23 -13.78 50.26
C VAL A 550 27.72 -12.48 49.62
N SER A 551 26.85 -11.47 49.54
CA SER A 551 27.18 -10.18 48.93
C SER A 551 28.33 -9.46 49.65
N ILE A 552 29.30 -8.97 48.89
CA ILE A 552 30.37 -8.10 49.39
C ILE A 552 29.88 -6.65 49.32
N THR A 553 30.01 -5.92 50.42
CA THR A 553 29.56 -4.53 50.48
C THR A 553 30.40 -3.67 49.53
N SER A 554 29.76 -2.82 48.73
CA SER A 554 30.40 -1.84 47.86
C SER A 554 29.71 -0.49 47.97
N TYR A 555 30.46 0.59 47.79
CA TYR A 555 29.92 1.96 47.79
C TYR A 555 29.91 2.62 46.40
N ASP A 556 30.75 2.16 45.47
CA ASP A 556 30.89 2.73 44.12
C ASP A 556 30.95 1.67 43.00
N GLN A 557 30.70 0.39 43.34
CA GLN A 557 30.82 -0.78 42.45
C GLN A 557 32.24 -1.03 41.91
N ILE A 558 33.26 -0.33 42.41
CA ILE A 558 34.66 -0.58 42.05
C ILE A 558 35.44 -1.06 43.28
N ASN A 559 35.14 -0.46 44.43
CA ASN A 559 35.74 -0.76 45.71
C ASN A 559 34.76 -1.60 46.54
N HIS A 560 35.23 -2.76 46.97
CA HIS A 560 34.48 -3.76 47.71
C HIS A 560 35.15 -4.04 49.05
N LEU A 561 34.35 -4.18 50.10
CA LEU A 561 34.81 -4.39 51.47
C LEU A 561 34.20 -5.67 52.02
N ALA A 562 35.07 -6.58 52.44
CA ALA A 562 34.74 -7.81 53.13
C ALA A 562 35.45 -7.89 54.48
N GLU A 563 34.97 -8.76 55.36
CA GLU A 563 35.64 -9.03 56.64
C GLU A 563 37.02 -9.65 56.42
N TRP A 564 38.00 -9.20 57.21
CA TRP A 564 39.34 -9.79 57.21
C TRP A 564 39.37 -11.05 58.10
N ASN A 565 39.19 -12.22 57.51
CA ASN A 565 39.19 -13.51 58.21
C ASN A 565 40.37 -14.39 57.76
N THR A 566 41.23 -14.79 58.72
CA THR A 566 42.43 -15.60 58.46
C THR A 566 42.19 -17.11 58.48
N ASP A 567 41.01 -17.56 58.90
CA ASP A 567 40.71 -18.98 59.14
C ASP A 567 40.08 -19.65 57.90
N GLU A 568 39.54 -18.87 56.97
CA GLU A 568 38.76 -19.34 55.83
C GLU A 568 39.31 -18.86 54.47
N ASP A 569 39.08 -19.63 53.42
CA ASP A 569 39.29 -19.20 52.03
C ASP A 569 38.06 -18.46 51.52
N LEU A 570 38.27 -17.31 50.87
CA LEU A 570 37.22 -16.53 50.21
C LEU A 570 37.23 -16.85 48.71
N TYR A 571 36.22 -17.60 48.28
CA TYR A 571 35.97 -17.93 46.87
C TYR A 571 35.07 -16.84 46.28
N ILE A 572 35.64 -15.87 45.56
CA ILE A 572 34.92 -14.64 45.15
C ILE A 572 34.53 -14.68 43.67
N LYS A 573 33.29 -14.34 43.36
CA LYS A 573 32.80 -14.10 41.99
C LYS A 573 32.32 -12.66 41.87
N CYS A 574 32.69 -12.00 40.79
CA CYS A 574 32.22 -10.65 40.46
C CYS A 574 31.42 -10.69 39.15
N GLN A 575 30.34 -9.90 39.11
CA GLN A 575 29.49 -9.68 37.95
C GLN A 575 29.49 -8.20 37.60
N ASP A 576 29.80 -7.84 36.36
CA ASP A 576 29.78 -6.44 35.93
C ASP A 576 28.36 -5.91 35.67
N VAL A 577 28.24 -4.63 35.30
CA VAL A 577 26.96 -3.99 34.94
C VAL A 577 26.33 -4.52 33.64
N TYR A 578 27.08 -5.31 32.86
CA TYR A 578 26.65 -5.95 31.61
C TYR A 578 26.21 -7.41 31.85
N GLY A 579 26.37 -7.91 33.08
CA GLY A 579 26.03 -9.26 33.49
C GLY A 579 27.14 -10.29 33.31
N ASN A 580 28.35 -9.90 32.87
CA ASN A 580 29.48 -10.81 32.66
C ASN A 580 30.02 -11.33 33.99
N GLN A 581 30.29 -12.64 34.03
CA GLN A 581 30.84 -13.39 35.17
C GLN A 581 31.98 -14.29 34.68
N PRO A 582 32.78 -14.90 35.60
CA PRO A 582 33.75 -15.93 35.23
C PRO A 582 33.19 -16.94 34.22
N ALA A 583 33.84 -17.05 33.06
CA ALA A 583 33.31 -17.79 31.91
C ALA A 583 32.96 -19.26 32.22
N LYS A 584 33.68 -19.88 33.18
CA LYS A 584 33.35 -21.23 33.66
C LYS A 584 32.59 -21.17 34.98
N PRO A 585 31.45 -21.88 35.13
CA PRO A 585 30.67 -21.87 36.37
C PRO A 585 31.43 -22.34 37.62
N ASN A 586 32.53 -23.08 37.45
CA ASN A 586 33.39 -23.58 38.52
C ASN A 586 34.66 -22.73 38.73
N GLU A 587 34.75 -21.54 38.15
CA GLU A 587 35.85 -20.59 38.35
C GLU A 587 35.40 -19.40 39.20
N CYS A 588 36.32 -18.89 40.00
CA CYS A 588 36.16 -17.65 40.76
C CYS A 588 36.93 -16.53 40.07
N SER A 589 36.48 -15.30 40.25
CA SER A 589 37.26 -14.11 39.86
C SER A 589 38.60 -14.06 40.63
N ILE A 590 38.59 -14.48 41.90
CA ILE A 590 39.80 -14.70 42.71
C ILE A 590 39.50 -15.66 43.87
N ILE A 591 40.54 -16.31 44.39
CA ILE A 591 40.49 -17.02 45.67
C ILE A 591 41.51 -16.36 46.60
N LEU A 592 41.04 -15.90 47.76
CA LEU A 592 41.88 -15.17 48.72
C LEU A 592 41.92 -15.91 50.07
N ARG A 593 43.09 -15.94 50.69
CA ARG A 593 43.26 -16.28 52.11
C ARG A 593 43.98 -15.13 52.79
N ALA A 594 43.35 -14.53 53.79
CA ALA A 594 44.02 -13.53 54.61
C ALA A 594 45.14 -14.18 55.43
N GLN A 595 46.26 -13.47 55.62
CA GLN A 595 47.36 -13.95 56.45
C GLN A 595 47.77 -12.91 57.50
N ASN A 596 48.15 -13.40 58.68
CA ASN A 596 48.74 -12.56 59.71
C ASN A 596 50.19 -12.23 59.37
N ARG A 597 50.55 -10.95 59.51
CA ARG A 597 51.89 -10.41 59.21
C ARG A 597 53.04 -11.06 60.01
N ASN A 598 52.72 -11.82 61.06
CA ASN A 598 53.69 -12.52 61.90
C ASN A 598 54.11 -13.90 61.33
N ASN A 599 53.53 -14.34 60.21
CA ASN A 599 53.78 -15.66 59.59
C ASN A 599 54.33 -15.58 58.15
N LEU A 600 54.91 -14.45 57.73
CA LEU A 600 55.61 -14.29 56.44
C LEU A 600 57.12 -14.26 56.61
#